data_AF-A0A6G3WZR1-F1
#
_entry.id   AF-A0A6G3WZR1-F1
#
_cell.length_a   1.000
_cell.length_b   1.000
_cell.length_c   1.000
_cell.angle_alpha   90.00
_cell.angle_beta   90.00
_cell.angle_gamma   90.00
#
_symmetry.space_group_name_H-M   'P 1'
#
loop_
_entity.id
_entity.type
_entity.pdbx_description
1 polymer ?
#
loop_
_entity_poly.entity_id
_entity_poly.type
_entity_poly.pdbx_seq_one_letter_code
_entity_poly.pdbx_strand_id
1 'polypeptide(L)' 'ARLAVRAPFRPTGAIALQAFDDAGRVVHHLARRRSGYRMPTSVCEAGGHLILGSIWERGVAVCEPPAVK' A
#
# COMPACT_ATOMS: atom_id res chain seq x y z
N ALA A 1 13.86 17.37 -23.13
CA ALA A 1 13.32 18.27 -22.10
C ALA A 1 12.31 17.50 -21.24
N ARG A 2 12.42 17.52 -19.90
CA ARG A 2 11.38 16.99 -19.00
C ARG A 2 10.53 18.16 -18.51
N LEU A 3 9.24 18.16 -18.83
CA LEU A 3 8.27 19.08 -18.24
C LEU A 3 7.96 18.61 -16.82
N ALA A 4 8.50 19.32 -15.83
CA ALA A 4 8.05 19.17 -14.45
C ALA A 4 6.73 19.95 -14.31
N VAL A 5 5.60 19.27 -14.43
CA VAL A 5 4.28 19.85 -14.16
C VAL A 5 3.98 19.66 -12.68
N ARG A 6 3.66 20.75 -11.97
CA ARG A 6 3.00 20.65 -10.66
C ARG A 6 1.56 20.17 -10.88
N ALA A 7 1.38 18.87 -11.06
CA ALA A 7 0.09 18.24 -10.92
C ALA A 7 -0.16 18.07 -9.41
N PRO A 8 -1.19 18.71 -8.82
CA PRO A 8 -1.54 18.45 -7.43
C PRO A 8 -2.08 17.03 -7.32
N PHE A 9 -1.20 16.05 -7.10
CA PHE A 9 -1.61 14.70 -6.76
C PHE A 9 -2.26 14.73 -5.39
N ARG A 10 -3.56 14.44 -5.35
CA ARG A 10 -4.31 14.26 -4.10
C ARG A 10 -4.53 12.76 -3.92
N PRO A 11 -3.73 12.07 -3.08
CA PRO A 11 -3.92 10.66 -2.82
C PRO A 11 -5.35 10.44 -2.35
N THR A 12 -6.10 9.61 -3.08
CA THR A 12 -7.44 9.22 -2.63
C THR A 12 -7.35 8.55 -1.27
N GLY A 13 -8.43 8.55 -0.50
CA GLY A 13 -8.47 7.79 0.76
C GLY A 13 -8.50 6.27 0.54
N ALA A 14 -8.13 5.77 -0.64
CA ALA A 14 -8.04 4.34 -0.91
C ALA A 14 -6.58 3.90 -0.83
N ILE A 15 -6.36 2.77 -0.19
CA ILE A 15 -5.06 2.08 -0.17
C ILE A 15 -5.28 0.64 -0.63
N ALA A 16 -4.28 0.09 -1.31
CA ALA A 16 -4.28 -1.31 -1.74
C ALA A 16 -2.86 -1.89 -1.67
N LEU A 17 -2.80 -3.19 -1.39
CA LEU A 17 -1.60 -4.02 -1.39
C LEU A 17 -1.88 -5.26 -2.24
N GLN A 18 -0.88 -5.69 -2.99
CA GLN A 18 -0.94 -6.90 -3.80
C GLN A 18 0.28 -7.77 -3.52
N ALA A 19 0.05 -9.06 -3.36
CA ALA A 19 1.10 -10.07 -3.35
C ALA A 19 1.07 -10.81 -4.68
N PHE A 20 2.24 -11.14 -5.20
CA PHE A 20 2.43 -11.78 -6.50
C PHE A 20 3.16 -13.11 -6.34
N ASP A 21 2.82 -14.10 -7.17
CA ASP A 21 3.64 -15.30 -7.35
C ASP A 21 4.83 -15.04 -8.28
N ASP A 22 5.70 -16.04 -8.46
CA ASP A 22 6.88 -15.96 -9.32
C ASP A 22 6.54 -15.77 -10.82
N ALA A 23 5.30 -16.03 -11.21
CA ALA A 23 4.80 -15.77 -12.56
C ALA A 23 4.15 -14.39 -12.69
N GLY A 24 4.19 -13.57 -11.64
CA GLY A 24 3.61 -12.22 -11.60
C GLY A 24 2.08 -12.21 -11.46
N ARG A 25 1.44 -13.32 -11.07
CA ARG A 25 -0.01 -13.36 -10.82
C ARG A 25 -0.31 -12.83 -9.42
N VAL A 26 -1.37 -12.04 -9.31
CA VAL A 26 -1.86 -11.56 -8.02
C VAL A 26 -2.45 -12.75 -7.25
N VAL A 27 -1.79 -13.15 -6.17
CA VAL A 27 -2.27 -14.22 -5.27
C VAL A 27 -3.09 -13.67 -4.11
N HIS A 28 -2.81 -12.43 -3.69
CA HIS A 28 -3.62 -11.71 -2.71
C HIS A 28 -3.78 -10.25 -3.08
N HIS A 29 -4.95 -9.69 -2.76
CA HIS A 29 -5.25 -8.27 -2.92
C HIS A 29 -6.01 -7.79 -1.68
N LEU A 30 -5.40 -6.89 -0.91
CA LEU A 30 -6.05 -6.20 0.20
C LEU A 30 -6.30 -4.76 -0.20
N ALA A 31 -7.52 -4.28 -0.03
CA ALA A 31 -7.87 -2.90 -0.31
C ALA A 31 -8.78 -2.34 0.79
N ARG A 32 -8.54 -1.08 1.15
CA ARG A 32 -9.39 -0.34 2.08
C ARG A 32 -9.79 1.00 1.48
N ARG A 33 -11.09 1.27 1.47
CA ARG A 33 -11.65 2.58 1.14
C ARG A 33 -11.71 3.46 2.38
N ARG A 34 -11.64 4.78 2.19
CA ARG A 34 -11.73 5.79 3.26
C ARG A 34 -10.70 5.56 4.38
N SER A 35 -9.53 5.07 4.04
CA SER A 35 -8.37 4.95 4.93
C SER A 35 -7.90 6.35 5.36
N GLY A 36 -7.59 6.49 6.66
CA GLY A 36 -6.88 7.65 7.19
C GLY A 36 -5.40 7.65 6.81
N TYR A 37 -4.83 6.46 6.57
CA TYR A 37 -3.46 6.26 6.07
C TYR A 37 -3.44 6.34 4.54
N ARG A 38 -2.49 7.06 3.95
CA ARG A 38 -2.45 7.33 2.50
C ARG A 38 -1.10 6.97 1.89
N MET A 39 -1.18 6.73 0.58
CA MET A 39 -0.03 6.55 -0.29
C MET A 39 1.03 5.60 0.28
N PRO A 40 0.67 4.35 0.62
CA PRO A 40 1.66 3.36 1.01
C PRO A 40 2.64 3.16 -0.14
N THR A 41 3.93 3.20 0.17
CA THR A 41 5.03 3.05 -0.79
C THR A 41 5.83 1.79 -0.54
N SER A 42 5.64 1.13 0.60
CA SER A 42 6.28 -0.13 0.94
C SER A 42 5.35 -0.97 1.81
N VAL A 43 5.60 -2.28 1.79
CA VAL A 43 4.98 -3.26 2.67
C VAL A 43 6.03 -4.29 3.08
N CYS A 44 6.01 -4.71 4.33
CA CYS A 44 6.75 -5.89 4.79
C CYS A 44 5.91 -6.66 5.82
N GLU A 45 6.27 -7.92 6.03
CA GLU A 45 5.73 -8.73 7.12
C GLU A 45 6.61 -8.61 8.36
N ALA A 46 6.01 -8.39 9.52
CA ALA A 46 6.69 -8.40 10.81
C ALA A 46 5.74 -8.86 11.92
N GLY A 47 6.15 -9.86 12.70
CA GLY A 47 5.38 -10.34 13.84
C GLY A 47 3.96 -10.80 13.47
N GLY A 48 3.78 -11.46 12.33
CA GLY A 48 2.47 -11.92 11.84
C GLY A 48 1.54 -10.81 11.34
N HIS A 49 2.05 -9.60 11.13
CA HIS A 49 1.31 -8.45 10.60
C HIS A 49 1.95 -7.91 9.34
N LEU A 50 1.14 -7.23 8.53
CA LEU A 50 1.64 -6.39 7.45
C LEU A 50 1.89 -4.98 7.98
N ILE A 51 3.11 -4.50 7.78
CA ILE A 51 3.54 -3.14 8.08
C ILE A 51 3.62 -2.36 6.79
N LEU A 52 2.83 -1.28 6.69
CA LEU A 52 2.79 -0.40 5.54
C LEU A 52 3.59 0.87 5.85
N GLY A 53 4.59 1.14 5.01
CA GLY A 53 5.36 2.37 5.05
C GLY A 53 4.85 3.37 4.01
N SER A 54 4.96 4.66 4.32
CA SER A 54 4.62 5.76 3.43
C SER A 54 5.64 6.87 3.64
N ILE A 55 6.07 7.48 2.53
CA ILE A 55 6.93 8.67 2.58
C ILE A 55 6.17 9.95 2.94
N TRP A 56 4.84 9.89 3.03
CA TRP A 56 3.97 11.04 3.36
C TRP A 56 3.44 11.00 4.79
N GLU A 57 3.26 9.81 5.34
CA GLU A 57 2.68 9.63 6.67
C GLU A 57 3.78 9.70 7.74
N ARG A 58 3.45 10.24 8.91
CA ARG A 58 4.41 10.37 10.02
C ARG A 58 4.64 9.06 10.78
N GLY A 59 4.00 7.98 10.37
CA GLY A 59 4.06 6.67 11.01
C GLY A 59 3.76 5.54 10.04
N VAL A 60 3.65 4.33 10.58
CA VAL A 60 3.32 3.11 9.84
C VAL A 60 1.87 2.70 10.08
N ALA A 61 1.24 2.11 9.07
CA ALA A 61 -0.03 1.41 9.28
C ALA A 61 0.23 -0.08 9.47
N VAL A 62 -0.59 -0.72 10.31
CA VAL A 62 -0.49 -2.15 10.63
C VAL A 62 -1.83 -2.79 10.31
N CYS A 63 -1.81 -3.94 9.64
CA CYS A 63 -3.00 -4.74 9.42
C CYS A 63 -2.68 -6.24 9.42
N GLU A 64 -3.72 -7.05 9.60
CA GLU A 64 -3.62 -8.50 9.49
C GLU A 64 -3.31 -8.91 8.03
N PRO A 65 -2.52 -9.98 7.83
CA PRO A 65 -2.37 -10.58 6.51
C PRO A 65 -3.70 -11.21 6.05
N PRO A 66 -3.90 -11.37 4.73
CA PRO A 66 -5.07 -12.06 4.22
C PRO A 66 -5.05 -13.53 4.67
N ALA A 67 -6.22 -14.11 4.92
CA ALA A 67 -6.32 -15.55 5.16
C ALA A 67 -5.75 -16.33 3.97
N VAL A 68 -5.04 -17.42 4.26
CA VAL A 68 -4.57 -18.36 3.24
C VAL A 68 -5.80 -18.92 2.51
N LYS A 69 -5.74 -18.93 1.18
CA LYS A 69 -6.83 -19.40 0.33
C LYS A 69 -6.87 -20.93 0.26
#